data_AF-A0A1M5N7G3-F1
#
_entry.id   AF-A0A1M5N7G3-F1
#
_cell.length_a   1.000
_cell.length_b   1.000
_cell.length_c   1.000
_cell.angle_alpha   90.00
_cell.angle_beta   90.00
_cell.angle_gamma   90.00
#
_symmetry.space_group_name_H-M   'P 1'
#
loop_
_entity.id
_entity.type
_entity.pdbx_description
1 polymer ?
#
loop_
_entity_poly.entity_id
_entity_poly.type
_entity_poly.pdbx_seq_one_letter_code
_entity_poly.pdbx_strand_id
1 'polypeptide(L)'
;MSITTEHSGYQILYVEADNAWRCPQLGLSAPSLSALRQEIDAADAVTRQLNIPAFLLDHSGFSITPVLVVRADRDGEHVWVINKVDDPRNERREKVSLHRLVEDTMENRRLLLDWRDASRAVYEEGQRVSQRRDAIPRMDALILGPAMGSRDKVS
;
A
#
# COMPACT_ATOMS: atom_id res chain seq x y z
N MET A 1 7.17 43.09 18.17
CA MET A 1 6.21 42.54 17.18
C MET A 1 6.52 41.06 17.09
N SER A 2 5.59 40.14 17.31
CA SER A 2 5.92 38.70 17.34
C SER A 2 5.75 38.06 15.95
N ILE A 3 6.81 37.47 15.40
CA ILE A 3 6.71 36.67 14.17
C ILE A 3 6.24 35.27 14.57
N THR A 4 5.13 34.82 13.99
CA THR A 4 4.55 33.50 14.26
C THR A 4 4.28 32.78 12.95
N THR A 5 4.41 31.45 12.96
CA THR A 5 4.14 30.58 11.82
C THR A 5 3.69 29.21 12.33
N GLU A 6 3.37 28.29 11.42
CA GLU A 6 2.90 26.95 11.75
C GLU A 6 3.69 25.92 10.94
N HIS A 7 3.89 24.73 11.51
CA HIS A 7 4.42 23.56 10.82
C HIS A 7 3.85 22.28 11.43
N SER A 8 3.27 21.42 10.60
CA SER A 8 2.71 20.12 11.03
C SER A 8 1.71 20.22 12.19
N GLY A 9 0.90 21.29 12.24
CA GLY A 9 -0.06 21.54 13.32
C GLY A 9 0.54 22.16 14.59
N TYR A 10 1.86 22.39 14.64
CA TYR A 10 2.52 23.06 15.75
C TYR A 10 2.76 24.54 15.45
N GLN A 11 2.49 25.37 16.45
CA GLN A 11 2.81 26.78 16.39
C GLN A 11 4.32 26.99 16.59
N ILE A 12 4.89 27.86 15.76
CA ILE A 12 6.28 28.29 15.82
C ILE A 12 6.30 29.79 16.07
N LEU A 13 7.13 30.21 17.03
CA LEU A 13 7.28 31.59 17.46
C LEU A 13 8.74 32.00 17.28
N TYR A 14 8.98 33.17 16.72
CA TYR A 14 10.30 33.79 16.77
C TYR A 14 10.42 34.65 18.03
N VAL A 15 11.47 34.41 18.82
CA VAL A 15 11.78 35.18 20.02
C VAL A 15 13.01 36.04 19.75
N GLU A 16 12.79 37.34 19.60
CA GLU A 16 13.85 38.32 19.31
C GLU A 16 14.91 38.36 20.41
N ALA A 17 14.51 38.24 21.69
CA ALA A 17 15.43 38.30 22.83
C ALA A 17 16.51 37.21 22.79
N ASP A 18 16.17 36.03 22.26
CA ASP A 18 17.07 34.88 22.18
C ASP A 18 17.59 34.65 20.76
N ASN A 19 17.16 35.47 19.79
CA ASN A 19 17.43 35.30 18.36
C ASN A 19 17.15 33.85 17.88
N ALA A 20 16.03 33.28 18.33
CA ALA A 20 15.72 31.87 18.13
C ALA A 20 14.26 31.64 17.76
N TRP A 21 14.03 30.59 16.96
CA TRP A 21 12.72 30.04 16.70
C TRP A 21 12.39 29.00 17.76
N ARG A 22 11.17 29.02 18.28
CA ARG A 22 10.70 28.12 19.34
C ARG A 22 9.39 27.46 18.95
N CYS A 23 9.24 26.19 19.32
CA CYS A 23 7.97 25.47 19.32
C CYS A 23 7.62 25.11 20.77
N PRO A 24 6.81 25.94 21.46
CA PRO A 24 6.52 25.74 22.89
C PRO A 24 5.86 24.39 23.20
N GLN A 25 4.97 23.92 22.32
CA GLN A 25 4.24 22.66 22.49
C GLN A 25 5.17 21.44 22.59
N LEU A 26 6.30 21.47 21.88
CA LEU A 26 7.29 20.39 21.85
C LEU A 26 8.54 20.69 22.69
N GLY A 27 8.63 21.90 23.28
CA GLY A 27 9.82 22.33 24.01
C GLY A 27 11.07 22.48 23.14
N LEU A 28 10.91 22.66 21.82
CA LEU A 28 12.01 22.73 20.86
C LEU A 28 12.41 24.17 20.56
N SER A 29 13.69 24.38 20.25
CA SER A 29 14.21 25.70 19.86
C SER A 29 15.42 25.57 18.93
N ALA A 30 15.46 26.36 17.86
CA ALA A 30 16.56 26.35 16.90
C ALA A 30 16.89 27.76 16.40
N PRO A 31 18.13 28.02 15.94
CA PRO A 31 18.55 29.34 15.47
C PRO A 31 17.91 29.72 14.12
N SER A 32 17.33 28.76 13.39
CA SER A 32 16.65 29.03 12.12
C SER A 32 15.32 28.29 12.04
N LEU A 33 14.39 28.86 11.27
CA LEU A 33 13.08 28.25 11.03
C LEU A 33 13.21 26.86 10.37
N SER A 34 14.15 26.71 9.44
CA SER A 34 14.40 25.43 8.75
C SER A 34 14.88 24.35 9.73
N ALA A 35 15.81 24.68 10.62
CA ALA A 35 16.30 23.74 11.63
C ALA A 35 15.18 23.34 12.59
N LEU A 36 14.38 24.29 13.06
CA LEU A 36 13.26 23.98 13.94
C LEU A 36 12.23 23.06 13.26
N ARG A 37 11.91 23.31 11.99
CA ARG A 37 10.99 22.45 11.22
C ARG A 37 11.50 21.01 11.10
N GLN A 38 12.81 20.84 10.88
CA GLN A 38 13.44 19.52 10.84
C GLN A 38 13.38 18.80 12.19
N GLU A 39 13.60 19.52 13.30
CA GLU A 39 13.46 18.94 14.64
C GLU A 39 12.01 18.53 14.94
N ILE A 40 11.03 19.35 14.55
CA ILE A 40 9.61 19.01 14.66
C ILE A 40 9.30 17.75 13.85
N ASP A 41 9.76 17.69 12.58
CA ASP A 41 9.56 16.51 11.73
C ASP A 41 10.22 15.26 12.30
N ALA A 42 11.39 15.39 12.94
CA ALA A 42 12.07 14.29 13.60
C ALA A 42 11.32 13.82 14.86
N ALA A 43 10.85 14.74 15.70
CA ALA A 43 10.04 14.42 16.87
C ALA A 43 8.73 13.72 16.47
N ASP A 44 8.03 14.25 15.47
CA ASP A 44 6.83 13.64 14.88
C ASP A 44 7.10 12.26 14.27
N ALA A 45 8.27 12.07 13.67
CA ALA A 45 8.63 10.78 13.09
C ALA A 45 8.83 9.72 14.19
N VAL A 46 9.36 10.10 15.35
CA VAL A 46 9.55 9.23 16.52
C VAL A 46 8.21 8.84 17.14
N THR A 47 7.30 9.79 17.35
CA THR A 47 5.98 9.52 17.95
C THR A 47 5.11 8.61 17.10
N ARG A 48 5.32 8.60 15.78
CA ARG A 48 4.61 7.75 14.82
C ARG A 48 5.31 6.40 14.56
N GLN A 49 6.41 6.10 15.23
CA GLN A 49 7.05 4.79 15.10
C GLN A 49 6.13 3.72 15.69
N LEU A 50 6.01 2.63 14.94
CA LEU A 50 5.23 1.46 15.30
C LEU A 50 6.13 0.23 15.21
N ASN A 51 5.75 -0.86 15.88
CA ASN A 51 6.42 -2.15 15.77
C ASN A 51 5.36 -3.27 15.79
N ILE A 52 4.38 -3.15 14.89
CA ILE A 52 3.21 -4.05 14.88
C ILE A 52 3.41 -5.10 13.78
N PRO A 53 3.46 -6.40 14.12
CA PRO A 53 3.50 -7.46 13.12
C PRO A 53 2.14 -7.53 12.41
N ALA A 54 2.18 -7.65 11.07
CA ALA A 54 0.98 -7.70 10.25
C ALA A 54 1.19 -8.58 9.02
N PHE A 55 0.11 -8.85 8.31
CA PHE A 55 0.09 -9.43 6.98
C PHE A 55 -0.35 -8.38 5.97
N LEU A 56 0.39 -8.27 4.87
CA LEU A 56 0.03 -7.48 3.71
C LEU A 56 -0.74 -8.35 2.72
N LEU A 57 -1.94 -7.88 2.35
CA LEU A 57 -2.77 -8.49 1.31
C LEU A 57 -2.43 -7.84 -0.04
N ASP A 58 -2.04 -8.67 -1.00
CA ASP A 58 -1.85 -8.22 -2.37
C ASP A 58 -3.19 -7.95 -3.07
N HIS A 59 -3.20 -7.03 -4.04
CA HIS A 59 -4.35 -6.67 -4.86
C HIS A 59 -4.95 -7.87 -5.60
N SER A 60 -4.13 -8.88 -5.88
CA SER A 60 -4.57 -10.11 -6.52
C SER A 60 -5.44 -10.98 -5.62
N GLY A 61 -5.42 -10.78 -4.29
CA GLY A 61 -6.15 -11.65 -3.36
C GLY A 61 -5.56 -13.06 -3.24
N PHE A 62 -4.31 -13.27 -3.67
CA PHE A 62 -3.67 -14.59 -3.62
C PHE A 62 -2.36 -14.61 -2.81
N SER A 63 -1.75 -13.45 -2.56
CA SER A 63 -0.51 -13.36 -1.79
C SER A 63 -0.75 -12.72 -0.43
N ILE A 64 -0.29 -13.43 0.60
CA ILE A 64 -0.29 -13.00 2.00
C ILE A 64 1.18 -12.89 2.40
N THR A 65 1.67 -11.67 2.60
CA THR A 65 3.09 -11.44 2.90
C THR A 65 3.23 -10.98 4.35
N PRO A 66 4.06 -11.64 5.19
CA PRO A 66 4.34 -11.16 6.53
C PRO A 66 5.17 -9.88 6.48
N VAL A 67 4.73 -8.86 7.22
CA VAL A 67 5.36 -7.54 7.27
C VAL A 67 5.47 -7.05 8.71
N LEU A 68 6.32 -6.03 8.91
CA LEU A 68 6.35 -5.24 10.14
C LEU A 68 5.91 -3.82 9.82
N VAL A 69 4.85 -3.34 10.47
CA VAL A 69 4.45 -1.93 10.41
C VAL A 69 5.40 -1.12 11.28
N VAL A 70 6.15 -0.23 10.66
CA VAL A 70 7.23 0.52 11.32
C VAL A 70 6.91 1.98 11.59
N ARG A 71 5.99 2.59 10.83
CA ARG A 71 5.65 4.01 11.02
C ARG A 71 4.29 4.36 10.42
N ALA A 72 3.46 5.11 11.14
CA ALA A 72 2.26 5.73 10.58
C ALA A 72 2.58 6.97 9.75
N ASP A 73 1.90 7.15 8.62
CA ASP A 73 2.00 8.41 7.87
C ASP A 73 1.10 9.50 8.46
N ARG A 74 1.29 10.75 8.04
CA ARG A 74 0.51 11.91 8.52
C ARG A 74 -0.95 11.90 8.05
N ASP A 75 -1.23 11.17 6.97
CA ASP A 75 -2.58 11.06 6.41
C ASP A 75 -3.52 10.18 7.24
N GLY A 76 -2.98 9.35 8.14
CA GLY A 76 -3.77 8.41 8.95
C GLY A 76 -4.36 7.24 8.15
N GLU A 77 -4.12 7.17 6.84
CA GLU A 77 -4.64 6.13 5.94
C GLU A 77 -3.55 5.16 5.49
N HIS A 78 -2.29 5.60 5.57
CA HIS A 78 -1.13 4.85 5.11
C HIS A 78 -0.12 4.64 6.22
N VAL A 79 0.65 3.57 6.06
CA VAL A 79 1.75 3.23 6.94
C VAL A 79 2.95 2.75 6.13
N TRP A 80 4.13 2.89 6.72
CA TRP A 80 5.35 2.30 6.21
C TRP A 80 5.51 0.91 6.79
N VAL A 81 5.77 -0.07 5.92
CA VAL A 81 6.02 -1.46 6.28
C VAL A 81 7.40 -1.90 5.81
N ILE A 82 7.96 -2.88 6.50
CA ILE A 82 9.15 -3.64 6.06
C ILE A 82 8.70 -5.07 5.80
N ASN A 83 8.99 -5.58 4.61
CA ASN A 83 8.75 -6.98 4.29
C ASN A 83 9.72 -7.84 5.10
N LYS A 84 9.18 -8.80 5.87
CA LYS A 84 9.99 -9.81 6.55
C LYS A 84 10.35 -10.91 5.55
N VAL A 85 11.11 -10.56 4.52
CA VAL A 85 11.71 -11.58 3.63
C VAL A 85 13.00 -12.08 4.27
N ASP A 86 13.32 -13.35 4.09
CA ASP A 86 14.46 -14.05 4.72
C ASP A 86 15.86 -13.46 4.39
N ASP A 87 15.97 -12.44 3.52
CA ASP A 87 17.22 -11.79 3.17
C ASP A 87 17.31 -10.34 3.71
N PRO A 88 18.09 -10.09 4.78
CA PRO A 88 18.29 -8.75 5.36
C PRO A 88 18.86 -7.72 4.36
N ARG A 89 19.49 -8.16 3.27
CA ARG A 89 20.06 -7.26 2.26
C ARG A 89 19.00 -6.66 1.33
N ASN A 90 17.78 -7.20 1.36
CA ASN A 90 16.66 -6.77 0.53
C ASN A 90 15.51 -6.17 1.34
N GLU A 91 15.76 -5.74 2.58
CA GLU A 91 14.80 -4.98 3.37
C GLU A 91 14.42 -3.68 2.65
N ARG A 92 13.25 -3.70 2.00
CA ARG A 92 12.66 -2.52 1.38
C ARG A 92 11.52 -2.02 2.25
N ARG A 93 11.54 -0.71 2.51
CA ARG A 93 10.41 0.01 3.10
C ARG A 93 9.43 0.38 2.00
N GLU A 94 8.18 0.00 2.19
CA GLU A 94 7.10 0.33 1.27
C GLU A 94 6.01 1.11 2.02
N LYS A 95 5.43 2.12 1.36
CA LYS A 95 4.24 2.81 1.87
C LYS A 95 3.01 2.07 1.37
N VAL A 96 2.18 1.59 2.28
CA VAL A 96 0.97 0.81 1.99
C VAL A 96 -0.24 1.40 2.69
N SER A 97 -1.42 1.17 2.12
CA SER A 97 -2.70 1.56 2.75
C SER A 97 -3.03 0.64 3.92
N LEU A 98 -3.56 1.19 5.01
CA LEU A 98 -4.04 0.44 6.17
C LEU A 98 -5.08 -0.62 5.81
N HIS A 99 -5.92 -0.37 4.80
CA HIS A 99 -6.95 -1.32 4.37
C HIS A 99 -6.37 -2.62 3.76
N ARG A 100 -5.08 -2.62 3.41
CA ARG A 100 -4.38 -3.81 2.90
C ARG A 100 -3.67 -4.60 4.00
N LEU A 101 -3.73 -4.13 5.24
CA LEU A 101 -3.04 -4.74 6.36
C LEU A 101 -4.02 -5.48 7.26
N VAL A 102 -3.58 -6.63 7.73
CA VAL A 102 -4.28 -7.43 8.73
C VAL A 102 -3.31 -7.67 9.87
N GLU A 103 -3.71 -7.34 11.09
CA GLU A 103 -2.86 -7.57 12.27
C GLU A 103 -2.53 -9.05 12.44
N ASP A 104 -1.30 -9.35 12.86
CA ASP A 104 -0.84 -10.72 13.06
C ASP A 104 -1.36 -11.31 14.39
N THR A 105 -2.63 -11.68 14.41
CA THR A 105 -3.30 -12.37 15.52
C THR A 105 -3.60 -13.83 15.18
N MET A 106 -3.77 -14.70 16.19
CA MET A 106 -4.13 -16.11 15.95
C MET A 106 -5.46 -16.26 15.20
N GLU A 107 -6.42 -15.38 15.47
CA GLU A 107 -7.72 -15.37 14.80
C GLU A 107 -7.58 -14.99 13.33
N ASN A 108 -6.88 -13.89 13.05
CA ASN A 108 -6.64 -13.44 11.68
C ASN A 108 -5.85 -14.47 10.88
N ARG A 109 -4.85 -15.14 11.48
CA ARG A 109 -4.13 -16.24 10.82
C ARG A 109 -5.06 -17.34 10.35
N ARG A 110 -6.06 -17.73 11.16
CA ARG A 110 -7.04 -18.76 10.78
C ARG A 110 -7.90 -18.29 9.62
N LEU A 111 -8.46 -17.08 9.72
CA LEU A 111 -9.27 -16.49 8.65
C LEU A 111 -8.50 -16.38 7.33
N LEU A 112 -7.22 -16.02 7.39
CA LEU A 112 -6.34 -15.92 6.24
C LEU A 112 -6.04 -17.28 5.60
N LEU A 113 -5.87 -18.34 6.41
CA LEU A 113 -5.72 -19.70 5.90
C LEU A 113 -6.99 -20.20 5.22
N ASP A 114 -8.15 -19.99 5.86
CA ASP A 114 -9.45 -20.36 5.30
C ASP A 114 -9.71 -19.64 3.97
N TRP A 115 -9.40 -18.34 3.93
CA TRP A 115 -9.52 -17.54 2.72
C TRP A 115 -8.57 -18.02 1.62
N ARG A 116 -7.31 -18.33 1.94
CA ARG A 116 -6.35 -18.89 0.96
C ARG A 116 -6.88 -20.19 0.35
N ASP A 117 -7.39 -21.08 1.19
CA ASP A 117 -7.89 -22.39 0.75
C ASP A 117 -9.16 -22.23 -0.11
N ALA A 118 -10.05 -21.31 0.24
CA ALA A 118 -11.21 -20.94 -0.57
C ALA A 118 -10.82 -20.31 -1.92
N SER A 119 -9.88 -19.36 -1.93
CA SER A 119 -9.36 -18.72 -3.15
C SER A 119 -8.74 -19.73 -4.11
N ARG A 120 -8.01 -20.73 -3.57
CA ARG A 120 -7.46 -21.82 -4.37
C ARG A 120 -8.55 -22.68 -5.01
N ALA A 121 -9.60 -23.04 -4.26
CA ALA A 121 -10.70 -23.82 -4.80
C ALA A 121 -11.43 -23.10 -5.94
N VAL A 122 -11.64 -21.79 -5.83
CA VAL A 122 -12.24 -20.95 -6.89
C VAL A 122 -11.36 -20.94 -8.14
N TYR A 123 -10.04 -20.78 -7.97
CA TYR A 123 -9.10 -20.78 -9.08
C TYR A 123 -9.10 -22.13 -9.84
N GLU A 124 -9.06 -23.24 -9.12
CA GLU A 124 -9.08 -24.60 -9.69
C GLU A 124 -10.37 -24.88 -10.46
N GLU A 125 -11.53 -24.47 -9.94
CA GLU A 125 -12.81 -24.59 -10.64
C GLU A 125 -12.85 -23.68 -11.89
N GLY A 126 -12.32 -22.46 -11.81
CA GLY A 126 -12.20 -21.56 -12.96
C GLY A 126 -11.38 -22.18 -14.10
N GLN A 127 -10.26 -22.83 -13.78
CA GLN A 127 -9.46 -23.59 -14.75
C GLN A 127 -10.27 -24.72 -15.38
N ARG A 128 -11.01 -25.49 -14.57
CA ARG A 128 -11.86 -26.59 -15.05
C ARG A 128 -12.96 -26.10 -16.01
N VAL A 129 -13.60 -24.97 -15.69
CA VAL A 129 -14.62 -24.35 -16.54
C VAL A 129 -14.00 -23.87 -17.86
N SER A 130 -12.83 -23.23 -17.82
CA SER A 130 -12.12 -22.80 -19.04
C SER A 130 -11.81 -23.98 -19.95
N GLN A 131 -11.26 -25.07 -19.39
CA GLN A 131 -10.96 -26.28 -20.17
C GLN A 131 -12.21 -26.87 -20.83
N ARG A 132 -13.33 -26.92 -20.10
CA ARG A 132 -14.61 -27.37 -20.68
C ARG A 132 -15.09 -26.46 -21.80
N ARG A 133 -14.99 -25.15 -21.63
CA ARG A 133 -15.35 -24.15 -22.66
C ARG A 133 -14.51 -24.31 -23.91
N ASP A 134 -13.21 -24.56 -23.75
CA ASP A 134 -12.26 -24.67 -24.85
C ASP A 134 -12.42 -26.01 -25.59
N ALA A 135 -12.90 -27.05 -24.91
CA ALA A 135 -13.27 -28.33 -25.52
C ALA A 135 -14.59 -28.31 -26.30
N ILE A 136 -15.42 -27.25 -26.18
CA ILE A 136 -16.64 -27.11 -26.99
C ILE A 136 -16.23 -26.96 -28.46
N PRO A 137 -16.65 -27.89 -29.36
CA PRO A 137 -16.31 -27.81 -30.77
C PRO A 137 -16.66 -26.44 -31.35
N ARG A 138 -15.69 -25.81 -32.02
CA ARG A 138 -15.92 -24.55 -32.74
C ARG A 138 -16.48 -24.86 -34.13
N MET A 139 -17.31 -23.97 -34.64
CA MET A 139 -17.69 -24.05 -36.05
C MET A 139 -16.44 -23.90 -36.91
N ASP A 140 -16.24 -24.87 -37.80
CA ASP A 140 -15.13 -24.85 -38.74
C ASP A 140 -15.51 -24.04 -39.99
N ALA A 141 -14.55 -23.36 -40.62
CA ALA A 141 -14.82 -22.49 -41.78
C ALA A 141 -15.44 -23.23 -42.97
N LEU A 142 -15.26 -24.56 -43.02
CA LEU A 142 -15.85 -25.46 -44.01
C LEU A 142 -17.38 -25.58 -43.90
N ILE A 143 -17.97 -25.32 -42.73
CA ILE A 143 -19.44 -25.39 -42.53
C ILE A 143 -20.14 -24.17 -43.12
N LEU A 144 -19.44 -23.03 -43.28
CA LEU A 144 -20.02 -21.78 -43.76
C LEU A 144 -20.17 -21.69 -45.29
N GLY A 145 -19.67 -22.67 -46.05
CA GLY A 145 -19.72 -22.68 -47.53
C GLY A 145 -19.05 -21.45 -48.18
N PRO A 146 -18.92 -21.41 -49.51
CA PRO A 146 -18.38 -20.25 -50.21
C PRO A 146 -19.44 -19.14 -50.30
N ALA A 147 -19.78 -18.53 -49.17
CA ALA A 147 -20.75 -17.43 -49.10
C ALA A 147 -20.10 -16.05 -49.19
N MET A 148 -18.96 -15.87 -49.87
CA MET A 148 -18.44 -14.55 -50.27
C MET A 148 -17.52 -14.67 -51.48
N GLY A 149 -18.09 -14.79 -52.68
CA GLY A 149 -17.33 -14.92 -53.92
C GLY A 149 -18.10 -14.62 -55.20
N SER A 150 -19.01 -13.64 -55.21
CA SER A 150 -19.41 -12.96 -56.44
C SER A 150 -19.79 -11.52 -56.12
N ARG A 151 -18.87 -10.60 -56.39
CA ARG A 151 -19.21 -9.26 -56.85
C ARG A 151 -18.82 -9.24 -58.32
N ASP A 152 -19.77 -9.61 -59.16
CA ASP A 152 -19.72 -9.32 -60.59
C ASP A 152 -19.47 -7.82 -60.78
N LYS A 153 -18.33 -7.49 -61.40
CA LYS A 153 -18.11 -6.19 -62.01
C LYS A 153 -18.97 -6.14 -63.28
N VAL A 154 -20.14 -5.52 -63.19
CA VAL A 154 -20.88 -5.10 -64.39
C VAL A 154 -20.09 -3.94 -65.02
N SER A 155 -19.68 -4.16 -66.26
CA SER A 155 -19.06 -3.15 -67.15
C SER A 155 -20.11 -2.27 -67.78
#